data_AF-A0A532UBZ7-F1
#
_entry.id   AF-A0A532UBZ7-F1
#
_cell.length_a   1.000
_cell.length_b   1.000
_cell.length_c   1.000
_cell.angle_alpha   90.00
_cell.angle_beta   90.00
_cell.angle_gamma   90.00
#
_symmetry.space_group_name_H-M   'P 1'
#
loop_
_entity.id
_entity.type
_entity.pdbx_description
1 polymer ?
#
loop_
_entity_poly.entity_id
_entity_poly.type
_entity_poly.pdbx_seq_one_letter_code
_entity_poly.pdbx_strand_id
1 'polypeptide(L)'
;MKRDRIPLVVTLGFAAVSTLLFLYFSLSKQADVAYSGELHMEYLPLRENPENTPHHVMAKVTSTAGIKPGGVILRYFTTDDRRPRKVTLRRIRRGNYFGGYIPGFTKLTTIFYQLQATDLSGNSVILKRGTPQKENWYILIFTAPANLWLKMLHLGLIAGSFIFFLYSFYFAQRYLLLGRDFGRCFWSAAAGAGSFFVTSFPIGIFLAHQTFGVGWSGIPMGWDITDNKSVLIFLYYAVIIALAKGHLYKKVKRSNRISDRTFARFSIWGMLFTLVIFILPHGISNAEIASYLREHLPLFIPIIVAALLFLIIRYTRRRTAA
;
A
#
# COMPACT_ATOMS: atom_id res chain seq x y z
N MET A 1 27.39 16.88 17.63
CA MET A 1 26.51 17.43 16.56
C MET A 1 25.80 18.68 17.05
N LYS A 2 25.85 19.81 16.31
CA LYS A 2 25.14 21.05 16.68
C LYS A 2 23.63 20.76 16.81
N ARG A 3 22.98 21.34 17.85
CA ARG A 3 21.56 21.11 18.19
C ARG A 3 20.62 21.34 16.99
N ASP A 4 21.03 22.20 16.07
CA ASP A 4 20.27 22.64 14.90
C ASP A 4 20.29 21.64 13.74
N ARG A 5 21.29 20.74 13.69
CA ARG A 5 21.41 19.69 12.68
C ARG A 5 20.59 18.45 13.02
N ILE A 6 20.25 18.28 14.29
CA ILE A 6 19.52 17.12 14.79
C ILE A 6 18.21 16.86 14.01
N PRO A 7 17.30 17.84 13.82
CA PRO A 7 16.06 17.62 13.08
C PRO A 7 16.28 17.13 11.65
N LEU A 8 17.34 17.61 10.99
CA LEU A 8 17.66 17.22 9.63
C LEU A 8 18.09 15.76 9.59
N VAL A 9 19.02 15.36 10.46
CA VAL A 9 19.51 13.98 10.54
C VAL A 9 18.37 13.01 10.86
N VAL A 10 17.49 13.35 11.80
CA VAL A 10 16.33 12.51 12.15
C VAL A 10 15.36 12.41 10.97
N THR A 11 15.08 13.51 10.28
CA THR A 11 14.18 13.51 9.11
C THR A 11 14.75 12.69 7.95
N LEU A 12 16.05 12.84 7.65
CA LEU A 12 16.72 12.06 6.62
C LEU A 12 16.76 10.57 6.96
N GLY A 13 17.08 10.23 8.22
CA GLY A 13 17.04 8.84 8.69
C GLY A 13 15.63 8.25 8.58
N PHE A 14 14.61 9.00 8.99
CA PHE A 14 13.21 8.59 8.86
C PHE A 14 12.80 8.37 7.38
N ALA A 15 13.17 9.28 6.49
CA ALA A 15 12.88 9.17 5.06
C ALA A 15 13.59 7.97 4.43
N ALA A 16 14.86 7.73 4.77
CA ALA A 16 15.63 6.58 4.29
C ALA A 16 14.99 5.25 4.73
N VAL A 17 14.67 5.13 6.03
CA VAL A 17 13.99 3.93 6.56
C VAL A 17 12.62 3.73 5.92
N SER A 18 11.82 4.79 5.77
CA SER A 18 10.51 4.72 5.12
C SER A 18 10.63 4.24 3.66
N THR A 19 11.64 4.72 2.95
CA THR A 19 11.94 4.30 1.57
C THR A 19 12.35 2.83 1.52
N LEU A 20 13.22 2.39 2.42
CA LEU A 20 13.65 0.99 2.47
C LEU A 20 12.49 0.05 2.79
N LEU A 21 11.62 0.41 3.73
CA LEU A 21 10.41 -0.35 4.02
C LEU A 21 9.49 -0.42 2.80
N PHE A 22 9.24 0.72 2.14
CA PHE A 22 8.43 0.77 0.94
C PHE A 22 8.99 -0.13 -0.17
N LEU A 23 10.30 -0.08 -0.40
CA LEU A 23 10.98 -0.94 -1.37
C LEU A 23 10.88 -2.41 -0.98
N TYR A 24 11.10 -2.75 0.29
CA TYR A 24 10.96 -4.11 0.80
C TYR A 24 9.56 -4.66 0.49
N PHE A 25 8.50 -3.94 0.87
CA PHE A 25 7.12 -4.39 0.62
C PHE A 25 6.73 -4.38 -0.86
N SER A 26 7.28 -3.47 -1.66
CA SER A 26 7.02 -3.41 -3.09
C SER A 26 7.69 -4.56 -3.85
N LEU A 27 8.86 -4.99 -3.38
CA LEU A 27 9.64 -6.08 -3.96
C LEU A 27 9.23 -7.45 -3.40
N SER A 28 8.68 -7.51 -2.18
CA SER A 28 8.26 -8.74 -1.52
C SER A 28 6.93 -9.28 -2.04
N LYS A 29 6.58 -9.06 -3.31
CA LYS A 29 5.41 -9.74 -3.91
C LYS A 29 5.71 -11.24 -3.92
N GLN A 30 5.17 -11.95 -2.92
CA GLN A 30 5.37 -13.38 -2.79
C GLN A 30 4.59 -14.09 -3.89
N ALA A 31 5.27 -15.03 -4.57
CA ALA A 31 4.58 -15.99 -5.40
C ALA A 31 3.76 -16.91 -4.49
N ASP A 32 2.55 -17.25 -4.92
CA ASP A 32 1.80 -18.33 -4.29
C ASP A 32 2.44 -19.65 -4.66
N VAL A 33 2.54 -20.54 -3.68
CA VAL A 33 3.25 -21.80 -3.82
C VAL A 33 2.36 -22.96 -3.37
N ALA A 34 2.37 -24.05 -4.14
CA ALA A 34 1.68 -25.29 -3.80
C ALA A 34 2.55 -26.52 -4.08
N TYR A 35 2.40 -27.55 -3.24
CA TYR A 35 3.17 -28.80 -3.28
C TYR A 35 2.26 -30.04 -3.20
N SER A 36 2.65 -31.11 -3.88
CA SER A 36 2.07 -32.46 -3.74
C SER A 36 3.14 -33.48 -4.11
N GLY A 37 3.69 -34.17 -3.09
CA GLY A 37 4.92 -34.95 -3.27
C GLY A 37 6.05 -34.08 -3.81
N GLU A 38 6.68 -34.53 -4.90
CA GLU A 38 7.76 -33.82 -5.59
C GLU A 38 7.27 -32.76 -6.60
N LEU A 39 5.95 -32.66 -6.82
CA LEU A 39 5.36 -31.65 -7.70
C LEU A 39 5.24 -30.32 -6.96
N HIS A 40 5.86 -29.29 -7.51
CA HIS A 40 5.90 -27.93 -6.98
C HIS A 40 5.45 -26.94 -8.06
N MET A 41 4.55 -26.04 -7.69
CA MET A 41 4.05 -24.96 -8.54
C MET A 41 4.19 -23.61 -7.84
N GLU A 42 4.81 -22.65 -8.51
CA GLU A 42 4.91 -21.25 -8.10
C GLU A 42 4.17 -20.36 -9.12
N TYR A 43 3.41 -19.39 -8.64
CA TYR A 43 2.67 -18.43 -9.47
C TYR A 43 2.59 -17.05 -8.83
N LEU A 44 2.85 -16.01 -9.62
CA LEU A 44 2.67 -14.63 -9.18
C LEU A 44 1.34 -14.09 -9.72
N PRO A 45 0.27 -14.00 -8.90
CA PRO A 45 -1.03 -13.55 -9.37
C PRO A 45 -1.03 -12.05 -9.70
N LEU A 46 -1.63 -11.71 -10.84
CA LEU A 46 -1.97 -10.35 -11.21
C LEU A 46 -3.47 -10.16 -11.02
N ARG A 47 -3.86 -9.09 -10.33
CA ARG A 47 -5.29 -8.80 -10.04
C ARG A 47 -5.98 -8.03 -11.16
N GLU A 48 -5.21 -7.36 -12.02
CA GLU A 48 -5.73 -6.41 -13.00
C GLU A 48 -5.09 -6.66 -14.36
N ASN A 49 -5.87 -6.48 -15.43
CA ASN A 49 -5.41 -6.55 -16.81
C ASN A 49 -6.14 -5.51 -17.67
N PRO A 50 -5.50 -4.87 -18.66
CA PRO A 50 -6.19 -3.92 -19.51
C PRO A 50 -7.33 -4.56 -20.30
N GLU A 51 -8.44 -3.84 -20.46
CA GLU A 51 -9.58 -4.29 -21.27
C GLU A 51 -9.17 -4.64 -22.70
N ASN A 52 -9.83 -5.63 -23.28
CA ASN A 52 -9.60 -6.14 -24.62
C ASN A 52 -8.16 -6.62 -24.90
N THR A 53 -7.31 -6.77 -23.89
CA THR A 53 -5.97 -7.34 -24.03
C THR A 53 -5.91 -8.75 -23.45
N PRO A 54 -5.31 -9.74 -24.12
CA PRO A 54 -5.15 -11.08 -23.55
C PRO A 54 -4.31 -11.03 -22.27
N HIS A 55 -4.78 -11.69 -21.21
CA HIS A 55 -4.02 -11.79 -19.97
C HIS A 55 -3.08 -12.99 -20.02
N HIS A 56 -1.77 -12.74 -19.97
CA HIS A 56 -0.75 -13.79 -19.99
C HIS A 56 -0.57 -14.38 -18.58
N VAL A 57 -0.89 -15.67 -18.45
CA VAL A 57 -0.69 -16.45 -17.22
C VAL A 57 0.57 -17.27 -17.38
N MET A 58 1.53 -17.08 -16.47
CA MET A 58 2.79 -17.83 -16.45
C MET A 58 3.03 -18.42 -15.06
N ALA A 59 3.22 -19.73 -15.01
CA ALA A 59 3.52 -20.47 -13.77
C ALA A 59 4.84 -21.23 -13.93
N LYS A 60 5.59 -21.34 -12.82
CA LYS A 60 6.77 -22.20 -12.75
C LYS A 60 6.36 -23.51 -12.12
N VAL A 61 6.62 -24.63 -12.80
CA VAL A 61 6.21 -25.97 -12.37
C VAL A 61 7.40 -26.90 -12.46
N THR A 62 7.75 -27.52 -11.34
CA THR A 62 8.87 -28.46 -11.21
C THR A 62 8.38 -29.79 -10.64
N SER A 63 8.87 -30.91 -11.19
CA SER A 63 8.66 -32.25 -10.64
C SER A 63 9.83 -33.14 -11.06
N THR A 64 10.30 -33.98 -10.14
CA THR A 64 11.34 -34.98 -10.40
C THR A 64 10.86 -36.09 -11.34
N ALA A 65 9.57 -36.42 -11.31
CA ALA A 65 8.93 -37.38 -12.21
C ALA A 65 8.72 -36.81 -13.62
N GLY A 66 8.86 -35.51 -13.81
CA GLY A 66 8.51 -34.81 -15.05
C GLY A 66 7.03 -34.45 -15.13
N ILE A 67 6.73 -33.43 -15.94
CA ILE A 67 5.37 -32.89 -16.06
C ILE A 67 4.61 -33.60 -17.17
N LYS A 68 3.40 -34.09 -16.88
CA LYS A 68 2.54 -34.76 -17.86
C LYS A 68 2.24 -33.82 -19.04
N PRO A 69 2.28 -34.29 -20.30
CA PRO A 69 1.85 -33.48 -21.45
C PRO A 69 0.42 -32.98 -21.27
N GLY A 70 0.24 -31.66 -21.35
CA GLY A 70 -1.04 -31.01 -21.05
C GLY A 70 -1.50 -31.12 -19.59
N GLY A 71 -0.60 -31.50 -18.69
CA GLY A 71 -0.85 -31.62 -17.25
C GLY A 71 -0.93 -30.27 -16.53
N VAL A 72 -0.45 -29.19 -17.14
CA VAL A 72 -0.58 -27.83 -16.58
C VAL A 72 -1.77 -27.13 -17.24
N ILE A 73 -2.79 -26.85 -16.44
CA ILE A 73 -4.09 -26.39 -16.88
C ILE A 73 -4.49 -25.14 -16.12
N LEU A 74 -5.01 -24.18 -16.86
CA LEU A 74 -5.73 -23.02 -16.37
C LEU A 74 -7.22 -23.25 -16.56
N ARG A 75 -8.00 -23.13 -15.49
CA ARG A 75 -9.47 -23.09 -15.54
C ARG A 75 -9.91 -21.68 -15.24
N TYR A 76 -10.86 -21.14 -15.99
CA TYR A 76 -11.41 -19.83 -15.69
C TYR A 76 -12.88 -19.71 -16.09
N PHE A 77 -13.60 -18.81 -15.45
CA PHE A 77 -14.97 -18.44 -15.81
C PHE A 77 -15.21 -16.96 -15.51
N THR A 78 -16.30 -16.42 -16.05
CA THR A 78 -16.68 -15.01 -15.85
C THR A 78 -17.84 -14.93 -14.85
N THR A 79 -18.11 -13.76 -14.28
CA THR A 79 -19.30 -13.58 -13.43
C THR A 79 -20.61 -13.92 -14.17
N ASP A 80 -20.70 -13.59 -15.45
CA ASP A 80 -21.90 -13.79 -16.28
C ASP A 80 -22.04 -15.22 -16.80
N ASP A 81 -20.93 -15.84 -17.18
CA ASP A 81 -20.83 -17.24 -17.63
C ASP A 81 -19.97 -18.03 -16.65
N ARG A 82 -20.65 -18.73 -15.73
CA ARG A 82 -20.03 -19.56 -14.68
C ARG A 82 -19.51 -20.91 -15.17
N ARG A 83 -19.60 -21.21 -16.47
CA ARG A 83 -19.09 -22.49 -17.02
C ARG A 83 -17.56 -22.41 -17.13
N PRO A 84 -16.80 -23.25 -16.41
CA PRO A 84 -15.34 -23.19 -16.46
C PRO A 84 -14.81 -23.55 -17.85
N ARG A 85 -14.09 -22.61 -18.45
CA ARG A 85 -13.29 -22.81 -19.65
C ARG A 85 -11.92 -23.35 -19.25
N LYS A 86 -11.39 -24.26 -20.06
CA LYS A 86 -10.11 -24.93 -19.82
C LYS A 86 -9.09 -24.49 -20.87
N VAL A 87 -7.91 -24.06 -20.40
CA VAL A 87 -6.76 -23.72 -21.24
C VAL A 87 -5.57 -24.56 -20.80
N THR A 88 -5.00 -25.31 -21.73
CA THR A 88 -3.77 -26.06 -21.47
C THR A 88 -2.58 -25.12 -21.63
N LEU A 89 -1.78 -24.95 -20.57
CA LEU A 89 -0.58 -24.11 -20.62
C LEU A 89 0.53 -24.84 -21.37
N ARG A 90 1.25 -24.10 -22.22
CA ARG A 90 2.36 -24.62 -23.01
C ARG A 90 3.67 -24.33 -22.31
N ARG A 91 4.60 -25.29 -22.36
CA ARG A 91 5.94 -25.10 -21.81
C ARG A 91 6.67 -24.01 -22.62
N ILE A 92 7.20 -23.00 -21.95
CA ILE A 92 7.99 -21.92 -22.53
C ILE A 92 9.45 -22.36 -22.54
N ARG A 93 10.00 -22.62 -23.73
CA ARG A 93 11.39 -23.10 -23.95
C ARG A 93 11.67 -24.41 -23.20
N ARG A 94 12.94 -24.83 -23.10
CA ARG A 94 13.38 -26.01 -22.31
C ARG A 94 13.31 -25.81 -20.78
N GLY A 95 12.58 -24.79 -20.32
CA GLY A 95 12.50 -24.44 -18.90
C GLY A 95 11.37 -25.14 -18.15
N ASN A 96 11.21 -24.71 -16.89
CA ASN A 96 10.13 -25.11 -15.99
C ASN A 96 8.96 -24.12 -15.99
N TYR A 97 8.89 -23.25 -16.99
CA TYR A 97 7.84 -22.24 -17.11
C TYR A 97 6.77 -22.70 -18.09
N PHE A 98 5.51 -22.49 -17.71
CA PHE A 98 4.33 -22.81 -18.50
C PHE A 98 3.49 -21.55 -18.68
N GLY A 99 3.13 -21.25 -19.92
CA GLY A 99 2.43 -20.03 -20.30
C GLY A 99 1.13 -20.31 -21.07
N GLY A 100 0.18 -19.41 -20.93
CA GLY A 100 -1.07 -19.41 -21.68
C GLY A 100 -1.82 -18.10 -21.49
N TYR A 101 -2.97 -17.98 -22.15
CA TYR A 101 -3.71 -16.72 -22.19
C TYR A 101 -5.16 -16.91 -21.77
N ILE A 102 -5.65 -15.99 -20.95
CA ILE A 102 -7.08 -15.71 -20.83
C ILE A 102 -7.39 -14.66 -21.91
N PRO A 103 -8.45 -14.85 -22.72
CA PRO A 103 -8.78 -13.87 -23.75
C PRO A 103 -9.08 -12.49 -23.14
N GLY A 104 -8.97 -11.45 -23.94
CA GLY A 104 -9.34 -10.10 -23.52
C GLY A 104 -10.85 -9.98 -23.30
N PHE A 105 -11.24 -9.27 -22.26
CA PHE A 105 -12.64 -8.95 -21.97
C PHE A 105 -12.84 -7.43 -21.83
N THR A 106 -14.09 -6.99 -21.92
CA THR A 106 -14.46 -5.59 -21.72
C THR A 106 -14.23 -5.13 -20.29
N LYS A 107 -14.14 -3.82 -20.08
CA LYS A 107 -14.05 -3.20 -18.75
C LYS A 107 -15.00 -3.84 -17.73
N LEU A 108 -14.50 -4.04 -16.52
CA LEU A 108 -15.18 -4.58 -15.33
C LEU A 108 -15.55 -6.05 -15.38
N THR A 109 -15.22 -6.74 -16.47
CA THR A 109 -15.37 -8.19 -16.51
C THR A 109 -14.47 -8.80 -15.44
N THR A 110 -15.07 -9.50 -14.49
CA THR A 110 -14.36 -10.21 -13.44
C THR A 110 -14.21 -11.67 -13.84
N ILE A 111 -12.98 -12.14 -13.88
CA ILE A 111 -12.61 -13.52 -14.18
C ILE A 111 -12.14 -14.20 -12.91
N PHE A 112 -12.74 -15.35 -12.65
CA PHE A 112 -12.30 -16.28 -11.62
C PHE A 112 -11.47 -17.35 -12.28
N TYR A 113 -10.23 -17.55 -11.86
CA TYR A 113 -9.34 -18.54 -12.47
C TYR A 113 -8.53 -19.34 -11.46
N GLN A 114 -8.11 -20.54 -11.86
CA GLN A 114 -7.36 -21.48 -11.03
C GLN A 114 -6.33 -22.21 -11.89
N LEU A 115 -5.18 -22.48 -11.28
CA LEU A 115 -4.08 -23.23 -11.89
C LEU A 115 -3.97 -24.61 -11.26
N GLN A 116 -3.79 -25.62 -12.11
CA GLN A 116 -3.57 -27.00 -11.74
C GLN A 116 -2.36 -27.54 -12.50
N ALA A 117 -1.49 -28.32 -11.85
CA ALA A 117 -0.52 -29.17 -12.52
C ALA A 117 -0.71 -30.62 -12.12
N THR A 118 -0.34 -31.51 -13.04
CA THR A 118 -0.23 -32.94 -12.81
C THR A 118 1.10 -33.45 -13.38
N ASP A 119 1.82 -34.23 -12.60
CA ASP A 119 3.08 -34.85 -13.03
C ASP A 119 2.86 -36.25 -13.64
N LEU A 120 3.92 -36.91 -14.08
CA LEU A 120 3.86 -38.25 -14.66
C LEU A 120 3.57 -39.35 -13.63
N SER A 121 3.81 -39.10 -12.33
CA SER A 121 3.49 -40.01 -11.22
C SER A 121 2.03 -39.92 -10.76
N GLY A 122 1.24 -38.99 -11.31
CA GLY A 122 -0.16 -38.79 -10.96
C GLY A 122 -0.37 -37.82 -9.79
N ASN A 123 0.70 -37.21 -9.24
CA ASN A 123 0.54 -36.15 -8.24
C ASN A 123 -0.12 -34.94 -8.90
N SER A 124 -1.02 -34.28 -8.17
CA SER A 124 -1.71 -33.09 -8.67
C SER A 124 -1.70 -31.99 -7.62
N VAL A 125 -1.27 -30.80 -8.04
CA VAL A 125 -1.36 -29.57 -7.23
C VAL A 125 -2.40 -28.65 -7.83
N ILE A 126 -3.16 -27.99 -6.96
CA ILE A 126 -4.03 -26.88 -7.31
C ILE A 126 -3.56 -25.71 -6.48
N LEU A 127 -3.17 -24.61 -7.13
CA LEU A 127 -2.83 -23.38 -6.43
C LEU A 127 -4.09 -22.81 -5.78
N LYS A 128 -4.02 -22.62 -4.46
CA LYS A 128 -5.08 -22.02 -3.65
C LYS A 128 -4.57 -20.70 -3.10
N ARG A 129 -5.37 -19.65 -3.23
CA ARG A 129 -5.12 -18.39 -2.52
C ARG A 129 -5.57 -18.55 -1.06
N GLY A 130 -4.68 -18.29 -0.11
CA GLY A 130 -4.85 -18.66 1.31
C GLY A 130 -6.09 -18.09 2.02
N THR A 131 -7.06 -18.95 2.32
CA THR A 131 -7.58 -19.37 3.65
C THR A 131 -8.71 -20.37 3.35
N PRO A 132 -8.93 -21.42 4.16
CA PRO A 132 -9.85 -22.52 3.83
C PRO A 132 -11.34 -22.12 3.65
N GLN A 133 -11.70 -20.85 3.84
CA GLN A 133 -13.08 -20.36 3.92
C GLN A 133 -13.60 -19.58 2.70
N LYS A 134 -12.75 -19.23 1.72
CA LYS A 134 -13.20 -18.59 0.47
C LYS A 134 -12.76 -19.41 -0.74
N GLU A 135 -13.62 -19.46 -1.75
CA GLU A 135 -13.47 -20.31 -2.94
C GLU A 135 -12.05 -20.19 -3.56
N ASN A 136 -11.46 -21.32 -3.96
CA ASN A 136 -10.04 -21.48 -4.37
C ASN A 136 -9.69 -20.83 -5.73
N TRP A 137 -10.23 -19.64 -6.03
CA TRP A 137 -10.08 -18.96 -7.30
C TRP A 137 -9.32 -17.64 -7.12
N TYR A 138 -8.39 -17.41 -8.03
CA TYR A 138 -7.83 -16.09 -8.28
C TYR A 138 -8.87 -15.20 -8.94
N ILE A 139 -8.79 -13.90 -8.67
CA ILE A 139 -9.67 -12.89 -9.24
C ILE A 139 -8.82 -11.99 -10.13
N LEU A 140 -9.24 -11.86 -11.38
CA LEU A 140 -8.69 -10.97 -12.38
C LEU A 140 -9.78 -10.01 -12.85
N ILE A 141 -9.54 -8.71 -12.76
CA ILE A 141 -10.48 -7.69 -13.22
C ILE A 141 -9.91 -7.01 -14.46
N PHE A 142 -10.72 -6.90 -15.51
CA PHE A 142 -10.36 -6.16 -16.71
C PHE A 142 -10.63 -4.67 -16.50
N THR A 143 -9.59 -3.84 -16.62
CA THR A 143 -9.65 -2.41 -16.30
C THR A 143 -9.48 -1.56 -17.55
N ALA A 144 -10.19 -0.44 -17.60
CA ALA A 144 -9.99 0.52 -18.69
C ALA A 144 -8.69 1.30 -18.48
N PRO A 145 -8.01 1.71 -19.58
CA PRO A 145 -6.81 2.52 -19.46
C PRO A 145 -7.13 3.86 -18.80
N ALA A 146 -6.41 4.16 -17.72
CA ALA A 146 -6.47 5.47 -17.09
C ALA A 146 -5.78 6.53 -17.97
N ASN A 147 -6.25 7.77 -17.91
CA ASN A 147 -5.59 8.89 -18.59
C ASN A 147 -4.18 9.06 -18.01
N LEU A 148 -3.16 8.94 -18.87
CA LEU A 148 -1.75 8.96 -18.45
C LEU A 148 -1.39 10.26 -17.72
N TRP A 149 -1.82 11.41 -18.23
CA TRP A 149 -1.52 12.72 -17.64
C TRP A 149 -2.17 12.88 -16.28
N LEU A 150 -3.41 12.43 -16.13
CA LEU A 150 -4.10 12.46 -14.84
C LEU A 150 -3.43 11.52 -13.82
N LYS A 151 -2.99 10.34 -14.26
CA LYS A 151 -2.21 9.40 -13.43
C LYS A 151 -0.88 10.01 -12.99
N MET A 152 -0.18 10.72 -13.88
CA MET A 152 1.07 11.42 -13.55
C MET A 152 0.83 12.57 -12.59
N LEU A 153 -0.21 13.37 -12.80
CA LEU A 153 -0.62 14.43 -11.88
C LEU A 153 -0.95 13.87 -10.49
N HIS A 154 -1.74 12.80 -10.42
CA HIS A 154 -2.08 12.11 -9.19
C HIS A 154 -0.83 11.65 -8.43
N LEU A 155 0.09 10.96 -9.12
CA LEU A 155 1.35 10.49 -8.55
C LEU A 155 2.22 11.66 -8.07
N GLY A 156 2.32 12.72 -8.87
CA GLY A 156 3.06 13.93 -8.51
C GLY A 156 2.52 14.61 -7.26
N LEU A 157 1.19 14.71 -7.12
CA LEU A 157 0.56 15.28 -5.93
C LEU A 157 0.68 14.39 -4.69
N ILE A 158 0.63 13.06 -4.84
CA ILE A 158 0.93 12.13 -3.74
C ILE A 158 2.37 12.34 -3.26
N ALA A 159 3.34 12.32 -4.18
CA ALA A 159 4.75 12.55 -3.84
C ALA A 159 4.96 13.93 -3.18
N GLY A 160 4.35 14.98 -3.76
CA GLY A 160 4.38 16.34 -3.21
C GLY A 160 3.79 16.41 -1.79
N SER A 161 2.64 15.76 -1.56
CA SER A 161 2.02 15.72 -0.23
C SER A 161 2.93 15.07 0.82
N PHE A 162 3.61 13.98 0.45
CA PHE A 162 4.54 13.28 1.34
C PHE A 162 5.77 14.14 1.65
N ILE A 163 6.31 14.86 0.67
CA ILE A 163 7.40 15.84 0.88
C ILE A 163 6.96 16.94 1.86
N PHE A 164 5.74 17.47 1.72
CA PHE A 164 5.21 18.46 2.64
C PHE A 164 5.00 17.91 4.06
N PHE A 165 4.55 16.66 4.20
CA PHE A 165 4.46 16.00 5.51
C PHE A 165 5.84 15.77 6.13
N LEU A 166 6.86 15.40 5.34
CA LEU A 166 8.25 15.34 5.80
C LEU A 166 8.79 16.72 6.26
N TYR A 167 8.45 17.79 5.55
CA TYR A 167 8.80 19.14 5.99
C TYR A 167 8.07 19.55 7.27
N SER A 168 6.79 19.20 7.41
CA SER A 168 6.06 19.37 8.67
C SER A 168 6.75 18.62 9.82
N PHE A 169 7.11 17.36 9.60
CA PHE A 169 7.84 16.53 10.56
C PHE A 169 9.19 17.16 10.96
N TYR A 170 9.95 17.69 10.01
CA TYR A 170 11.21 18.40 10.26
C TYR A 170 11.01 19.69 11.08
N PHE A 171 10.07 20.53 10.68
CA PHE A 171 9.83 21.81 11.37
C PHE A 171 9.16 21.62 12.74
N ALA A 172 8.35 20.58 12.92
CA ALA A 172 7.81 20.18 14.21
C ALA A 172 8.94 19.86 15.21
N GLN A 173 9.94 19.09 14.78
CA GLN A 173 11.12 18.83 15.58
C GLN A 173 11.90 20.11 15.87
N ARG A 174 12.16 20.96 14.87
CA ARG A 174 12.83 22.26 15.10
C ARG A 174 12.08 23.10 16.14
N TYR A 175 10.76 23.15 16.07
CA TYR A 175 9.95 23.90 17.01
C TYR A 175 10.05 23.33 18.43
N LEU A 176 9.90 22.02 18.62
CA LEU A 176 10.01 21.39 19.94
C LEU A 176 11.42 21.52 20.56
N LEU A 177 12.44 21.62 19.71
CA LEU A 177 13.83 21.65 20.14
C LEU A 177 14.41 23.04 20.30
N LEU A 178 13.97 24.00 19.51
CA LEU A 178 14.56 25.34 19.40
C LEU A 178 13.53 26.46 19.62
N GLY A 179 12.24 26.15 19.70
CA GLY A 179 11.17 27.15 19.88
C GLY A 179 10.88 28.03 18.66
N ARG A 180 11.42 27.70 17.48
CA ARG A 180 11.29 28.47 16.24
C ARG A 180 10.64 27.68 15.10
N ASP A 181 10.26 28.38 14.03
CA ASP A 181 9.75 27.80 12.78
C ASP A 181 8.35 27.15 12.85
N PHE A 182 7.52 27.50 13.85
CA PHE A 182 6.16 26.96 13.95
C PHE A 182 5.33 27.22 12.68
N GLY A 183 5.37 28.44 12.14
CA GLY A 183 4.60 28.78 10.94
C GLY A 183 4.95 27.88 9.76
N ARG A 184 6.22 27.51 9.59
CA ARG A 184 6.64 26.57 8.53
C ARG A 184 6.13 25.16 8.77
N CYS A 185 6.09 24.70 10.03
CA CYS A 185 5.46 23.43 10.42
C CYS A 185 3.98 23.42 10.02
N PHE A 186 3.21 24.43 10.45
CA PHE A 186 1.79 24.55 10.17
C PHE A 186 1.50 24.60 8.66
N TRP A 187 2.15 25.48 7.91
CA TRP A 187 1.91 25.64 6.48
C TRP A 187 2.36 24.44 5.66
N SER A 188 3.42 23.73 6.08
CA SER A 188 3.81 22.47 5.42
C SER A 188 2.76 21.38 5.67
N ALA A 189 2.24 21.24 6.89
CA ALA A 189 1.15 20.32 7.18
C ALA A 189 -0.11 20.65 6.36
N ALA A 190 -0.47 21.93 6.26
CA ALA A 190 -1.62 22.39 5.49
C ALA A 190 -1.46 22.17 3.98
N ALA A 191 -0.30 22.50 3.42
CA ALA A 191 0.01 22.24 2.01
C ALA A 191 0.00 20.74 1.70
N GLY A 192 0.56 19.92 2.59
CA GLY A 192 0.52 18.46 2.50
C GLY A 192 -0.91 17.93 2.51
N ALA A 193 -1.73 18.35 3.49
CA ALA A 193 -3.12 17.94 3.60
C ALA A 193 -3.98 18.39 2.41
N GLY A 194 -3.78 19.62 1.91
CA GLY A 194 -4.47 20.13 0.73
C GLY A 194 -4.10 19.37 -0.54
N SER A 195 -2.80 19.13 -0.76
CA SER A 195 -2.34 18.33 -1.91
C SER A 195 -2.86 16.89 -1.83
N PHE A 196 -2.85 16.31 -0.62
CA PHE A 196 -3.35 14.97 -0.35
C PHE A 196 -4.87 14.86 -0.56
N PHE A 197 -5.62 15.90 -0.19
CA PHE A 197 -7.05 15.99 -0.46
C PHE A 197 -7.33 15.98 -1.96
N VAL A 198 -6.71 16.89 -2.72
CA VAL A 198 -6.92 17.00 -4.17
C VAL A 198 -6.55 15.71 -4.88
N THR A 199 -5.43 15.07 -4.50
CA THR A 199 -5.02 13.83 -5.17
C THR A 199 -5.89 12.64 -4.80
N SER A 200 -6.30 12.51 -3.54
CA SER A 200 -7.02 11.32 -3.07
C SER A 200 -8.51 11.36 -3.36
N PHE A 201 -9.12 12.54 -3.31
CA PHE A 201 -10.58 12.69 -3.47
C PHE A 201 -10.94 13.00 -4.92
N PRO A 202 -10.89 14.24 -5.44
CA PRO A 202 -11.40 14.51 -6.79
C PRO A 202 -10.62 13.73 -7.86
N ILE A 203 -9.29 13.73 -7.81
CA ILE A 203 -8.48 13.02 -8.81
C ILE A 203 -8.55 11.50 -8.60
N GLY A 204 -8.42 11.04 -7.36
CA GLY A 204 -8.46 9.62 -7.02
C GLY A 204 -9.80 8.96 -7.37
N ILE A 205 -10.93 9.59 -6.99
CA ILE A 205 -12.28 9.12 -7.34
C ILE A 205 -12.47 9.10 -8.85
N PHE A 206 -12.02 10.13 -9.57
CA PHE A 206 -12.14 10.17 -11.01
C PHE A 206 -11.32 9.06 -11.69
N LEU A 207 -10.07 8.84 -11.25
CA LEU A 207 -9.23 7.75 -11.75
C LEU A 207 -9.81 6.38 -11.43
N ALA A 208 -10.38 6.19 -10.24
CA ALA A 208 -11.05 4.96 -9.86
C ALA A 208 -12.27 4.69 -10.76
N HIS A 209 -13.08 5.72 -11.04
CA HIS A 209 -14.22 5.59 -11.94
C HIS A 209 -13.77 5.28 -13.38
N GLN A 210 -12.72 5.96 -13.85
CA GLN A 210 -12.17 5.68 -15.18
C GLN A 210 -11.67 4.25 -15.30
N THR A 211 -10.94 3.75 -14.30
CA THR A 211 -10.26 2.45 -14.34
C THR A 211 -11.21 1.29 -14.01
N PHE A 212 -11.96 1.43 -12.93
CA PHE A 212 -12.78 0.39 -12.30
C PHE A 212 -14.28 0.66 -12.35
N GLY A 213 -14.73 1.79 -12.93
CA GLY A 213 -16.16 2.12 -12.99
C GLY A 213 -16.82 2.34 -11.62
N VAL A 214 -16.02 2.28 -10.55
CA VAL A 214 -16.43 2.55 -9.18
C VAL A 214 -15.95 3.96 -8.85
N GLY A 215 -16.85 4.78 -8.32
CA GLY A 215 -16.49 6.09 -7.79
C GLY A 215 -15.80 5.97 -6.43
N TRP A 216 -16.44 6.49 -5.39
CA TRP A 216 -15.93 6.43 -4.03
C TRP A 216 -16.34 5.12 -3.33
N SER A 217 -15.36 4.33 -2.87
CA SER A 217 -15.58 3.11 -2.08
C SER A 217 -15.26 3.27 -0.58
N GLY A 218 -14.77 4.44 -0.16
CA GLY A 218 -14.51 4.74 1.25
C GLY A 218 -15.78 5.10 2.03
N ILE A 219 -15.63 5.46 3.30
CA ILE A 219 -16.71 5.89 4.19
C ILE A 219 -17.41 7.13 3.59
N PRO A 220 -18.75 7.20 3.57
CA PRO A 220 -19.69 6.25 4.17
C PRO A 220 -20.13 5.07 3.27
N MET A 221 -19.68 5.00 2.01
CA MET A 221 -20.14 4.01 1.03
C MET A 221 -19.50 2.62 1.24
N GLY A 222 -18.31 2.56 1.84
CA GLY A 222 -17.65 1.29 2.16
C GLY A 222 -16.81 1.34 3.44
N TRP A 223 -16.58 0.15 3.99
CA TRP A 223 -15.96 -0.05 5.30
C TRP A 223 -14.63 -0.80 5.22
N ASP A 224 -14.13 -1.12 4.03
CA ASP A 224 -12.81 -1.70 3.88
C ASP A 224 -11.77 -0.68 4.33
N ILE A 225 -10.99 -1.02 5.37
CA ILE A 225 -9.96 -0.15 5.90
C ILE A 225 -8.89 0.19 4.85
N THR A 226 -8.68 -0.71 3.88
CA THR A 226 -7.71 -0.51 2.80
C THR A 226 -8.15 0.54 1.80
N ASP A 227 -9.47 0.70 1.61
CA ASP A 227 -10.07 1.77 0.81
C ASP A 227 -10.14 3.11 1.57
N ASN A 228 -10.08 3.05 2.90
CA ASN A 228 -10.21 4.21 3.78
C ASN A 228 -8.88 4.85 4.22
N LYS A 229 -7.72 4.33 3.77
CA LYS A 229 -6.39 4.84 4.13
C LYS A 229 -6.26 6.35 3.91
N SER A 230 -6.67 6.81 2.73
CA SER A 230 -6.61 8.23 2.37
C SER A 230 -7.57 9.09 3.20
N VAL A 231 -8.75 8.55 3.57
CA VAL A 231 -9.69 9.24 4.45
C VAL A 231 -9.05 9.48 5.81
N LEU A 232 -8.49 8.43 6.41
CA LEU A 232 -7.90 8.47 7.75
C LEU A 232 -6.75 9.47 7.82
N ILE A 233 -5.84 9.45 6.84
CA ILE A 233 -4.72 10.39 6.76
C ILE A 233 -5.23 11.83 6.60
N PHE A 234 -6.15 12.06 5.66
CA PHE A 234 -6.70 13.40 5.43
C PHE A 234 -7.42 13.94 6.67
N LEU A 235 -8.33 13.16 7.26
CA LEU A 235 -9.08 13.57 8.45
C LEU A 235 -8.15 13.86 9.62
N TYR A 236 -7.11 13.05 9.83
CA TYR A 236 -6.10 13.30 10.87
C TYR A 236 -5.50 14.70 10.72
N TYR A 237 -4.97 15.02 9.52
CA TYR A 237 -4.35 16.32 9.29
C TYR A 237 -5.36 17.46 9.31
N ALA A 238 -6.53 17.27 8.71
CA ALA A 238 -7.60 18.28 8.70
C ALA A 238 -8.03 18.67 10.12
N VAL A 239 -8.19 17.70 11.02
CA VAL A 239 -8.54 17.95 12.43
C VAL A 239 -7.45 18.75 13.13
N ILE A 240 -6.17 18.35 13.05
CA ILE A 240 -5.11 19.07 13.76
C ILE A 240 -4.91 20.49 13.21
N ILE A 241 -5.09 20.70 11.90
CA ILE A 241 -5.04 22.02 11.26
C ILE A 241 -6.22 22.88 11.73
N ALA A 242 -7.43 22.33 11.76
CA ALA A 242 -8.62 23.03 12.22
C ALA A 242 -8.51 23.46 13.69
N LEU A 243 -7.89 22.62 14.55
CA LEU A 243 -7.62 22.95 15.94
C LEU A 243 -6.56 24.07 16.11
N ALA A 244 -5.67 24.25 15.13
CA ALA A 244 -4.65 25.29 15.09
C ALA A 244 -4.96 26.43 14.09
N LYS A 245 -6.23 26.60 13.72
CA LYS A 245 -6.68 27.54 12.67
C LYS A 245 -6.36 29.02 12.92
N GLY A 246 -6.05 29.44 14.15
CA GLY A 246 -5.66 30.82 14.45
C GLY A 246 -4.37 31.25 13.75
N HIS A 247 -3.57 30.32 13.24
CA HIS A 247 -2.44 30.65 12.36
C HIS A 247 -2.82 30.97 10.91
N LEU A 248 -4.04 30.62 10.47
CA LEU A 248 -4.57 31.07 9.18
C LEU A 248 -4.92 32.57 9.22
N TYR A 249 -5.40 33.03 10.38
CA TYR A 249 -5.86 34.40 10.58
C TYR A 249 -4.83 35.18 11.40
N LYS A 250 -3.88 35.84 10.71
CA LYS A 250 -2.75 36.60 11.30
C LYS A 250 -3.10 37.54 12.47
N LYS A 251 -4.37 37.93 12.64
CA LYS A 251 -4.85 38.88 13.65
C LYS A 251 -5.43 38.27 14.93
N VAL A 252 -5.68 36.95 15.02
CA VAL A 252 -6.36 36.35 16.20
C VAL A 252 -5.64 35.09 16.70
N LYS A 253 -4.44 35.26 17.29
CA LYS A 253 -3.74 34.15 17.99
C LYS A 253 -4.58 33.47 19.08
N ARG A 254 -5.61 34.15 19.61
CA ARG A 254 -6.54 33.60 20.62
C ARG A 254 -7.49 32.51 20.10
N SER A 255 -7.56 32.24 18.79
CA SER A 255 -8.51 31.25 18.27
C SER A 255 -7.97 29.81 18.17
N ASN A 256 -6.73 29.55 18.58
CA ASN A 256 -6.18 28.19 18.60
C ASN A 256 -6.76 27.39 19.76
N ARG A 257 -7.34 26.21 19.46
CA ARG A 257 -7.84 25.26 20.47
C ARG A 257 -6.72 24.41 21.07
N ILE A 258 -5.60 24.27 20.37
CA ILE A 258 -4.41 23.55 20.84
C ILE A 258 -3.18 24.44 20.82
N SER A 259 -2.24 24.18 21.73
CA SER A 259 -0.96 24.90 21.75
C SER A 259 -0.08 24.55 20.53
N ASP A 260 0.81 25.46 20.16
CA ASP A 260 1.81 25.23 19.10
C ASP A 260 2.67 23.97 19.39
N ARG A 261 2.99 23.71 20.67
CA ARG A 261 3.72 22.49 21.08
C ARG A 261 2.90 21.23 20.86
N THR A 262 1.60 21.29 21.14
CA THR A 262 0.67 20.17 20.90
C THR A 262 0.56 19.89 19.41
N PHE A 263 0.40 20.92 18.58
CA PHE A 263 0.35 20.77 17.13
C PHE A 263 1.63 20.16 16.56
N ALA A 264 2.81 20.60 17.03
CA ALA A 264 4.09 20.03 16.59
C ALA A 264 4.21 18.53 16.98
N ARG A 265 3.77 18.14 18.19
CA ARG A 265 3.74 16.72 18.59
C ARG A 265 2.78 15.92 17.69
N PHE A 266 1.60 16.44 17.41
CA PHE A 266 0.66 15.79 16.48
C PHE A 266 1.20 15.74 15.05
N SER A 267 1.95 16.73 14.58
CA SER A 267 2.60 16.64 13.26
C SER A 267 3.62 15.50 13.19
N ILE A 268 4.35 15.24 14.28
CA ILE A 268 5.25 14.08 14.38
C ILE A 268 4.45 12.77 14.34
N TRP A 269 3.41 12.67 15.17
CA TRP A 269 2.54 11.48 15.19
C TRP A 269 1.81 11.25 13.87
N GLY A 270 1.40 12.31 13.18
CA GLY A 270 0.76 12.25 11.86
C GLY A 270 1.65 11.64 10.80
N MET A 271 2.96 11.97 10.81
CA MET A 271 3.91 11.36 9.89
C MET A 271 4.08 9.85 10.16
N LEU A 272 4.19 9.48 11.44
CA LEU A 272 4.27 8.07 11.85
C LEU A 272 3.00 7.30 11.48
N PHE A 273 1.84 7.88 11.75
CA PHE A 273 0.53 7.33 11.41
C PHE A 273 0.39 7.14 9.90
N THR A 274 0.80 8.13 9.10
CA THR A 274 0.81 8.06 7.64
C THR A 274 1.67 6.90 7.15
N LEU A 275 2.89 6.75 7.68
CA LEU A 275 3.78 5.64 7.33
C LEU A 275 3.15 4.28 7.65
N VAL A 276 2.62 4.12 8.87
CA VAL A 276 1.97 2.87 9.30
C VAL A 276 0.80 2.49 8.38
N ILE A 277 -0.05 3.47 8.04
CA ILE A 277 -1.19 3.25 7.14
C ILE A 277 -0.73 2.82 5.74
N PHE A 278 0.31 3.44 5.19
CA PHE A 278 0.80 3.13 3.83
C PHE A 278 1.50 1.78 3.73
N ILE A 279 2.04 1.27 4.84
CA ILE A 279 2.68 -0.04 4.91
C ILE A 279 1.66 -1.19 4.88
N LEU A 280 0.41 -0.93 5.28
CA LEU A 280 -0.63 -1.94 5.17
C LEU A 280 -0.88 -2.25 3.68
N PRO A 281 -0.84 -3.52 3.25
CA PRO A 281 -1.09 -3.88 1.86
C PRO A 281 -2.55 -3.59 1.48
N HIS A 282 -2.82 -3.49 0.18
CA HIS A 282 -4.18 -3.21 -0.33
C HIS A 282 -4.98 -4.51 -0.48
N GLY A 283 -6.25 -4.49 -0.07
CA GLY A 283 -7.17 -5.62 -0.17
C GLY A 283 -6.73 -6.84 0.65
N ILE A 284 -6.23 -6.59 1.87
CA ILE A 284 -6.20 -7.60 2.93
C ILE A 284 -7.41 -7.38 3.85
N SER A 285 -8.10 -8.46 4.19
CA SER A 285 -9.22 -8.44 5.11
C SER A 285 -8.78 -8.09 6.53
N ASN A 286 -9.72 -7.66 7.38
CA ASN A 286 -9.44 -7.36 8.79
C ASN A 286 -8.80 -8.53 9.55
N ALA A 287 -9.16 -9.78 9.19
CA ALA A 287 -8.56 -10.98 9.79
C ALA A 287 -7.09 -11.16 9.35
N GLU A 288 -6.77 -10.86 8.10
CA GLU A 288 -5.41 -10.94 7.56
C GLU A 288 -4.50 -9.83 8.09
N ILE A 289 -5.05 -8.66 8.45
CA ILE A 289 -4.29 -7.56 9.07
C ILE A 289 -3.62 -8.03 10.35
N ALA A 290 -4.28 -8.81 11.20
CA ALA A 290 -3.70 -9.29 12.45
C ALA A 290 -2.50 -10.21 12.20
N SER A 291 -2.61 -11.11 11.21
CA SER A 291 -1.53 -12.01 10.81
C SER A 291 -0.36 -11.25 10.16
N TYR A 292 -0.67 -10.33 9.25
CA TYR A 292 0.31 -9.47 8.59
C TYR A 292 1.08 -8.61 9.61
N LEU A 293 0.36 -7.99 10.54
CA LEU A 293 0.99 -7.24 11.62
C LEU A 293 1.83 -8.18 12.49
N ARG A 294 1.37 -9.37 12.86
CA ARG A 294 2.18 -10.29 13.66
C ARG A 294 3.51 -10.65 12.98
N GLU A 295 3.48 -10.89 11.67
CA GLU A 295 4.67 -11.27 10.89
C GLU A 295 5.64 -10.10 10.69
N HIS A 296 5.13 -8.90 10.43
CA HIS A 296 5.96 -7.75 10.08
C HIS A 296 6.19 -6.74 11.21
N LEU A 297 5.43 -6.78 12.30
CA LEU A 297 5.61 -5.89 13.46
C LEU A 297 7.03 -5.93 14.04
N PRO A 298 7.73 -7.08 14.13
CA PRO A 298 9.13 -7.11 14.53
C PRO A 298 10.05 -6.25 13.66
N LEU A 299 9.72 -6.01 12.39
CA LEU A 299 10.48 -5.11 11.51
C LEU A 299 10.25 -3.63 11.87
N PHE A 300 9.07 -3.29 12.41
CA PHE A 300 8.71 -1.92 12.81
C PHE A 300 9.20 -1.55 14.21
N ILE A 301 9.28 -2.52 15.13
CA ILE A 301 9.66 -2.27 16.52
C ILE A 301 11.02 -1.55 16.64
N PRO A 302 12.11 -1.96 15.98
CA PRO A 302 13.39 -1.25 16.08
C PRO A 302 13.32 0.20 15.64
N ILE A 303 12.48 0.51 14.64
CA ILE A 303 12.31 1.87 14.09
C ILE A 303 11.56 2.74 15.08
N ILE A 304 10.44 2.22 15.61
CA ILE A 304 9.63 2.90 16.63
C ILE A 304 10.45 3.10 17.90
N VAL A 305 11.17 2.05 18.35
CA VAL A 305 12.03 2.07 19.53
C VAL A 305 13.19 3.04 19.34
N ALA A 306 13.85 3.08 18.18
CA ALA A 306 14.91 4.06 17.91
C ALA A 306 14.36 5.50 17.95
N ALA A 307 13.19 5.75 17.36
CA ALA A 307 12.54 7.06 17.41
C ALA A 307 12.13 7.46 18.85
N LEU A 308 11.61 6.52 19.65
CA LEU A 308 11.20 6.75 21.03
C LEU A 308 12.40 6.90 21.98
N LEU A 309 13.40 6.03 21.89
CA LEU A 309 14.64 6.13 22.67
C LEU A 309 15.34 7.45 22.40
N PHE A 310 15.35 7.90 21.14
CA PHE A 310 15.86 9.21 20.78
C PHE A 310 15.11 10.36 21.49
N LEU A 311 13.78 10.27 21.60
CA LEU A 311 12.98 11.24 22.35
C LEU A 311 13.23 11.15 23.87
N ILE A 312 13.32 9.94 24.42
CA ILE A 312 13.49 9.67 25.86
C ILE A 312 14.87 10.12 26.36
N ILE A 313 15.96 9.69 25.71
CA ILE A 313 17.34 10.09 26.04
C ILE A 313 17.46 11.62 26.08
N ARG A 314 16.67 12.31 25.26
CA ARG A 314 16.69 13.76 25.20
C ARG A 314 15.81 14.43 26.25
N TYR A 315 14.69 13.82 26.62
CA TYR A 315 13.86 14.28 27.72
C TYR A 315 14.64 14.22 29.04
N THR A 316 15.35 13.12 29.29
CA THR A 316 16.16 12.95 30.51
C THR A 316 17.31 13.95 30.59
N ARG A 317 18.05 14.20 29.49
CA ARG A 317 19.11 15.22 29.46
C ARG A 317 18.64 16.66 29.74
N ARG A 318 17.36 17.00 29.47
CA ARG A 318 16.82 18.33 29.81
C ARG A 318 16.53 18.48 31.29
N ARG A 319 16.23 17.38 31.99
CA ARG A 319 15.86 17.40 33.41
C ARG A 319 17.07 17.44 34.34
N THR A 320 18.23 16.99 33.85
CA THR A 320 19.50 17.00 34.60
C THR A 320 20.30 18.30 34.41
N ALA A 321 19.88 19.16 33.48
CA ALA A 321 20.56 20.43 33.17
C ALA A 321 19.78 21.66 33.64
N ALA A 322 18.67 21.45 34.35
CA ALA A 322 17.84 22.46 35.02
C ALA A 322 17.81 22.12 36.50
#